data_AF-S3K1J2-F1
#
_entry.id   AF-S3K1J2-F1
#
_cell.length_a   1.000
_cell.length_b   1.000
_cell.length_c   1.000
_cell.angle_alpha   90.00
_cell.angle_beta   90.00
_cell.angle_gamma   90.00
#
_symmetry.space_group_name_H-M   'P 1'
#
loop_
_entity.id
_entity.type
_entity.pdbx_description
1 polymer ?
#
loop_
_entity_poly.entity_id
_entity_poly.type
_entity_poly.pdbx_seq_one_letter_code
_entity_poly.pdbx_strand_id
1 'polypeptide(L)'
;MAKNRLIGEYPIIGIRPTIDGRQGPLNVRAALEEQTMNMAKAAAKLFKKHIRYTNGESVKVIIADTTIGRVAEAAACAEKFKKAGVDITLTVTPCWCYGSETMDMDPMTIKAVWGFNGTERPGAVYLAAVLAAHAQKGLPAFGIYGKDVQEADAKNIPADVQEKLLRFARAAVAAATMRGKSYLQIGSICMGIAGSIVDPSFFESYLGMRVESVDEVEIIRRMTEGVYDKAEYEKALAWTKKNCPEGIDMNPDNMKKSAKEKAESWEFIVKMMCIIKDLYNGNQNLPKGCSEEKVGHNAIAGGFQGQRQWTDFYPNCDFPEAMLNSSFDWEGAREPYVLATENDTLNGVSMLFGKLLTGRSQIFSDVRTYWSADAVKKAAGYELEGAAKEAGGFLHLINSGASCLDASAEMKDEKGNRVIKPFWEVTEEDQKACLKATTWCAADFGYFRGGGFSSRFVTNAEMPVTMTRLNIVKGLGPVIQIAEGWTVLLPDEVTDKLWLRTNYTWPCTWFAPRVTGKGAFKSAYDVMNNWGANHGAISYGHIGADLITLCSILRIPVSMHNVCECKIFRPSSWNAFGMDKEGQDFRACKAYGPMYGTY
;
A
#
# COMPACT_ATOMS: atom_id res chain seq x y z
N MET A 1 -13.83 -14.09 -0.33
CA MET A 1 -13.85 -12.74 -0.93
C MET A 1 -14.75 -11.86 -0.08
N ALA A 2 -14.37 -10.60 0.14
CA ALA A 2 -15.17 -9.66 0.92
C ALA A 2 -16.08 -8.82 -0.01
N LYS A 3 -17.22 -8.37 0.51
CA LYS A 3 -18.04 -7.36 -0.17
C LYS A 3 -17.24 -6.06 -0.28
N ASN A 4 -17.36 -5.33 -1.39
CA ASN A 4 -16.74 -4.02 -1.50
C ASN A 4 -17.29 -3.08 -0.41
N ARG A 5 -16.38 -2.53 0.38
CA ARG A 5 -16.65 -1.59 1.48
C ARG A 5 -16.84 -0.17 0.99
N LEU A 6 -16.26 0.16 -0.16
CA LEU A 6 -16.23 1.50 -0.73
C LEU A 6 -17.33 1.68 -1.76
N ILE A 7 -17.80 2.92 -1.91
CA ILE A 7 -18.79 3.29 -2.92
C ILE A 7 -18.12 3.34 -4.30
N GLY A 8 -18.78 2.75 -5.29
CA GLY A 8 -18.33 2.67 -6.67
C GLY A 8 -17.79 1.30 -7.06
N GLU A 9 -17.57 1.12 -8.36
CA GLU A 9 -16.97 -0.09 -8.92
C GLU A 9 -15.44 -0.04 -8.83
N TYR A 10 -14.81 -1.22 -8.84
CA TYR A 10 -13.36 -1.33 -8.97
C TYR A 10 -12.88 -0.97 -10.39
N PRO A 11 -11.65 -0.42 -10.52
CA PRO A 11 -11.12 0.00 -11.82
C PRO A 11 -10.92 -1.19 -12.77
N ILE A 12 -11.22 -1.00 -14.04
CA ILE A 12 -11.17 -2.05 -15.08
C ILE A 12 -9.95 -1.87 -15.97
N ILE A 13 -9.31 -2.98 -16.35
CA ILE A 13 -8.26 -2.99 -17.37
C ILE A 13 -8.89 -3.22 -18.76
N GLY A 14 -8.76 -2.25 -19.66
CA GLY A 14 -9.13 -2.37 -21.06
C GLY A 14 -7.95 -2.81 -21.93
N ILE A 15 -8.11 -3.86 -22.73
CA ILE A 15 -7.07 -4.34 -23.65
C ILE A 15 -7.40 -3.96 -25.09
N ARG A 16 -6.43 -3.31 -25.74
CA ARG A 16 -6.52 -2.75 -27.09
C ARG A 16 -5.65 -3.56 -28.07
N PRO A 17 -6.19 -4.56 -28.77
CA PRO A 17 -5.45 -5.29 -29.80
C PRO A 17 -5.29 -4.43 -31.07
N THR A 18 -4.12 -3.82 -31.29
CA THR A 18 -3.86 -3.00 -32.48
C THR A 18 -3.28 -3.84 -33.62
N ILE A 19 -3.66 -3.52 -34.87
CA ILE A 19 -3.33 -4.33 -36.05
C ILE A 19 -2.93 -3.44 -37.24
N ASP A 20 -2.30 -4.03 -38.25
CA ASP A 20 -2.13 -3.38 -39.56
C ASP A 20 -3.48 -3.24 -40.27
N GLY A 21 -3.82 -2.04 -40.72
CA GLY A 21 -5.12 -1.76 -41.34
C GLY A 21 -5.28 -2.22 -42.80
N ARG A 22 -4.24 -2.75 -43.45
CA ARG A 22 -4.26 -3.05 -44.91
C ARG A 22 -5.06 -4.30 -45.25
N GLN A 23 -6.12 -4.10 -46.04
CA GLN A 23 -6.99 -5.14 -46.63
C GLN A 23 -6.96 -5.13 -48.17
N GLY A 24 -5.77 -4.95 -48.76
CA GLY A 24 -5.58 -5.00 -50.22
C GLY A 24 -5.66 -6.44 -50.78
N PRO A 25 -5.19 -6.68 -52.01
CA PRO A 25 -5.24 -8.00 -52.66
C PRO A 25 -4.64 -9.16 -51.83
N LEU A 26 -3.62 -8.88 -51.01
CA LEU A 26 -2.97 -9.85 -50.12
C LEU A 26 -3.57 -9.91 -48.70
N ASN A 27 -4.54 -9.05 -48.39
CA ASN A 27 -5.26 -8.93 -47.11
C ASN A 27 -4.39 -9.18 -45.86
N VAL A 28 -3.36 -8.35 -45.67
CA VAL A 28 -2.38 -8.46 -44.58
C VAL A 28 -3.06 -8.53 -43.21
N ARG A 29 -4.10 -7.72 -43.02
CA ARG A 29 -4.88 -7.68 -41.78
C ARG A 29 -5.48 -9.03 -41.43
N ALA A 30 -6.17 -9.70 -42.38
CA ALA A 30 -6.84 -10.97 -42.11
C ALA A 30 -5.89 -12.06 -41.60
N ALA A 31 -4.65 -12.08 -42.09
CA ALA A 31 -3.62 -13.02 -41.63
C ALA A 31 -3.16 -12.79 -40.17
N LEU A 32 -3.47 -11.64 -39.57
CA LEU A 32 -3.00 -11.21 -38.25
C LEU A 32 -4.10 -11.10 -37.21
N GLU A 33 -5.38 -11.14 -37.60
CA GLU A 33 -6.54 -10.96 -36.71
C GLU A 33 -6.49 -11.94 -35.53
N GLU A 34 -6.30 -13.23 -35.82
CA GLU A 34 -6.31 -14.28 -34.81
C GLU A 34 -5.16 -14.12 -33.82
N GLN A 35 -3.92 -13.94 -34.31
CA GLN A 35 -2.74 -13.76 -33.47
C GLN A 35 -2.87 -12.52 -32.57
N THR A 36 -3.31 -11.39 -33.15
CA THR A 36 -3.46 -10.12 -32.42
C THR A 36 -4.51 -10.25 -31.30
N MET A 37 -5.66 -10.86 -31.61
CA MET A 37 -6.71 -11.07 -30.60
C MET A 37 -6.31 -12.11 -29.55
N ASN A 38 -5.56 -13.15 -29.93
CA ASN A 38 -5.04 -14.15 -28.98
C ASN A 38 -4.02 -13.55 -28.01
N MET A 39 -3.19 -12.61 -28.46
CA MET A 39 -2.29 -11.85 -27.60
C MET A 39 -3.06 -11.05 -26.53
N ALA A 40 -4.17 -10.41 -26.91
CA ALA A 40 -5.05 -9.71 -25.98
C ALA A 40 -5.72 -10.67 -24.98
N LYS A 41 -6.23 -11.82 -25.44
CA LYS A 41 -6.80 -12.86 -24.58
C LYS A 41 -5.77 -13.44 -23.61
N ALA A 42 -4.53 -13.63 -24.05
CA ALA A 42 -3.44 -14.12 -23.20
C ALA A 42 -3.11 -13.12 -22.07
N ALA A 43 -2.99 -11.83 -22.40
CA ALA A 43 -2.81 -10.78 -21.39
C ALA A 43 -4.00 -10.70 -20.42
N ALA A 44 -5.24 -10.78 -20.92
CA ALA A 44 -6.44 -10.82 -20.07
C ALA A 44 -6.42 -12.01 -19.10
N LYS A 45 -6.04 -13.20 -19.57
CA LYS A 45 -5.92 -14.41 -18.75
C LYS A 45 -4.84 -14.25 -17.68
N LEU A 46 -3.68 -13.67 -18.03
CA LEU A 46 -2.60 -13.39 -17.08
C LEU A 46 -3.07 -12.45 -15.97
N PHE A 47 -3.72 -11.34 -16.32
CA PHE A 47 -4.23 -10.38 -15.34
C PHE A 47 -5.30 -10.99 -14.43
N LYS A 48 -6.32 -11.65 -14.98
CA LYS A 48 -7.36 -12.30 -14.17
C LYS A 48 -6.80 -13.35 -13.21
N LYS A 49 -5.74 -14.05 -13.62
CA LYS A 49 -5.10 -15.05 -12.77
C LYS A 49 -4.35 -14.44 -11.59
N HIS A 50 -3.60 -13.36 -11.81
CA HIS A 50 -2.59 -12.87 -10.86
C HIS A 50 -2.90 -11.53 -10.18
N ILE A 51 -3.81 -10.74 -10.71
CA ILE A 51 -4.17 -9.43 -10.16
C ILE A 51 -5.50 -9.55 -9.43
N ARG A 52 -5.54 -8.98 -8.23
CA ARG A 52 -6.65 -9.01 -7.30
C ARG A 52 -6.93 -7.59 -6.83
N TYR A 53 -8.19 -7.24 -6.65
CA TYR A 53 -8.58 -6.04 -5.91
C TYR A 53 -8.38 -6.27 -4.40
N THR A 54 -8.47 -5.20 -3.60
CA THR A 54 -8.23 -5.30 -2.16
C THR A 54 -9.31 -6.06 -1.39
N ASN A 55 -10.44 -6.40 -2.00
CA ASN A 55 -11.42 -7.34 -1.44
C ASN A 55 -11.17 -8.81 -1.83
N GLY A 56 -10.07 -9.08 -2.55
CA GLY A 56 -9.69 -10.40 -3.04
C GLY A 56 -10.32 -10.81 -4.37
N GLU A 57 -11.23 -10.04 -4.96
CA GLU A 57 -11.78 -10.39 -6.27
C GLU A 57 -10.73 -10.28 -7.38
N SER A 58 -10.85 -11.11 -8.42
CA SER A 58 -10.00 -11.01 -9.61
C SER A 58 -10.28 -9.71 -10.38
N VAL A 59 -9.24 -9.09 -10.93
CA VAL A 59 -9.40 -7.87 -11.73
C VAL A 59 -10.34 -8.08 -12.92
N LYS A 60 -11.25 -7.13 -13.14
CA LYS A 60 -12.09 -7.09 -14.33
C LYS A 60 -11.25 -6.65 -15.53
N VAL A 61 -11.39 -7.38 -16.63
CA VAL A 61 -10.70 -7.07 -17.89
C VAL A 61 -11.68 -7.09 -19.04
N ILE A 62 -11.67 -6.04 -19.87
CA ILE A 62 -12.48 -5.90 -21.07
C ILE A 62 -11.55 -5.79 -22.28
N ILE A 63 -11.88 -6.46 -23.38
CA ILE A 63 -11.13 -6.37 -24.63
C ILE A 63 -11.97 -5.56 -25.62
N ALA A 64 -11.33 -4.78 -26.49
CA ALA A 64 -12.01 -4.14 -27.63
C ALA A 64 -12.80 -5.17 -28.47
N ASP A 65 -13.94 -4.77 -29.05
CA ASP A 65 -14.77 -5.69 -29.85
C ASP A 65 -14.08 -6.16 -31.13
N THR A 66 -13.26 -5.28 -31.71
CA THR A 66 -12.47 -5.55 -32.91
C THR A 66 -11.00 -5.27 -32.65
N THR A 67 -10.14 -5.76 -33.54
CA THR A 67 -8.78 -5.21 -33.66
C THR A 67 -8.84 -3.76 -34.15
N ILE A 68 -7.79 -2.99 -33.82
CA ILE A 68 -7.72 -1.54 -34.04
C ILE A 68 -6.63 -1.25 -35.07
N GLY A 69 -7.04 -1.06 -36.33
CA GLY A 69 -6.16 -0.69 -37.43
C GLY A 69 -6.25 0.79 -37.81
N ARG A 70 -7.42 1.43 -37.62
CA ARG A 70 -7.65 2.86 -37.92
C ARG A 70 -8.33 3.60 -36.76
N VAL A 71 -8.36 4.92 -36.85
CA VAL A 71 -8.93 5.81 -35.83
C VAL A 71 -10.41 5.53 -35.51
N ALA A 72 -11.22 5.09 -36.49
CA ALA A 72 -12.63 4.77 -36.25
C ALA A 72 -12.81 3.61 -35.24
N GLU A 73 -11.95 2.60 -35.33
CA GLU A 73 -11.95 1.45 -34.41
C GLU A 73 -11.37 1.85 -33.04
N ALA A 74 -10.37 2.73 -33.03
CA ALA A 74 -9.84 3.31 -31.79
C ALA A 74 -10.93 4.12 -31.05
N ALA A 75 -11.74 4.89 -31.79
CA ALA A 75 -12.86 5.65 -31.24
C ALA A 75 -13.98 4.73 -30.71
N ALA A 76 -14.32 3.65 -31.44
CA ALA A 76 -15.28 2.65 -30.97
C ALA A 76 -14.80 1.95 -29.68
N CYS A 77 -13.52 1.60 -29.62
CA CYS A 77 -12.90 1.05 -28.41
C CYS A 77 -12.97 2.03 -27.24
N ALA A 78 -12.63 3.30 -27.47
CA ALA A 78 -12.66 4.33 -26.44
C ALA A 78 -14.08 4.55 -25.91
N GLU A 79 -15.10 4.58 -26.78
CA GLU A 79 -16.51 4.71 -26.39
C GLU A 79 -16.99 3.52 -25.53
N LYS A 80 -16.63 2.29 -25.93
CA LYS A 80 -16.89 1.09 -25.12
C LYS A 80 -16.25 1.19 -23.74
N PHE A 81 -14.98 1.56 -23.71
CA PHE A 81 -14.17 1.63 -22.49
C PHE A 81 -14.69 2.71 -21.53
N LYS A 82 -15.06 3.88 -22.06
CA LYS A 82 -15.70 4.95 -21.31
C LYS A 82 -17.01 4.50 -20.66
N LYS A 83 -17.90 3.85 -21.43
CA LYS A 83 -19.17 3.31 -20.91
C LYS A 83 -18.98 2.23 -19.84
N ALA A 84 -17.89 1.46 -19.94
CA ALA A 84 -17.58 0.41 -18.99
C ALA A 84 -16.81 0.90 -17.75
N GLY A 85 -16.36 2.16 -17.70
CA GLY A 85 -15.54 2.68 -16.59
C GLY A 85 -14.11 2.12 -16.60
N VAL A 86 -13.46 2.05 -17.77
CA VAL A 86 -12.06 1.65 -17.89
C VAL A 86 -11.14 2.84 -17.55
N ASP A 87 -10.30 2.68 -16.52
CA ASP A 87 -9.28 3.65 -16.13
C ASP A 87 -7.86 3.25 -16.59
N ILE A 88 -7.68 2.00 -17.02
CA ILE A 88 -6.36 1.41 -17.30
C ILE A 88 -6.38 0.77 -18.68
N THR A 89 -5.39 1.07 -19.53
CA THR A 89 -5.31 0.47 -20.86
C THR A 89 -3.98 -0.26 -21.10
N LEU A 90 -4.09 -1.43 -21.72
CA LEU A 90 -2.96 -2.16 -22.29
C LEU A 90 -3.18 -2.31 -23.79
N THR A 91 -2.34 -1.69 -24.60
CA THR A 91 -2.27 -1.95 -26.04
C THR A 91 -1.35 -3.13 -26.31
N VAL A 92 -1.77 -4.04 -27.18
CA VAL A 92 -0.97 -5.22 -27.58
C VAL A 92 -0.93 -5.34 -29.10
N THR A 93 0.21 -5.74 -29.66
CA THR A 93 0.27 -6.10 -31.08
C THR A 93 1.43 -7.03 -31.44
N PRO A 94 1.23 -7.93 -32.42
CA PRO A 94 2.31 -8.67 -33.06
C PRO A 94 2.92 -7.96 -34.27
N CYS A 95 2.42 -6.80 -34.72
CA CYS A 95 2.74 -6.25 -36.03
C CYS A 95 2.92 -4.72 -36.06
N TRP A 96 3.21 -4.19 -37.26
CA TRP A 96 3.14 -2.74 -37.48
C TRP A 96 1.70 -2.25 -37.37
N CYS A 97 1.49 -1.09 -36.74
CA CYS A 97 0.22 -0.37 -36.76
C CYS A 97 0.49 1.14 -36.91
N TYR A 98 -0.53 1.92 -37.21
CA TYR A 98 -0.38 3.34 -37.56
C TYR A 98 -0.29 4.26 -36.34
N GLY A 99 0.75 4.10 -35.52
CA GLY A 99 1.17 5.02 -34.45
C GLY A 99 0.04 5.82 -33.79
N SER A 100 -0.04 7.11 -34.11
CA SER A 100 -1.01 8.03 -33.52
C SER A 100 -2.48 7.83 -33.95
N GLU A 101 -2.75 7.12 -35.04
CA GLU A 101 -4.13 6.77 -35.42
C GLU A 101 -4.74 5.72 -34.47
N THR A 102 -3.91 4.87 -33.86
CA THR A 102 -4.37 3.74 -33.04
C THR A 102 -4.12 3.91 -31.54
N MET A 103 -3.38 4.95 -31.14
CA MET A 103 -2.97 5.20 -29.76
C MET A 103 -4.14 5.54 -28.82
N ASP A 104 -3.90 5.40 -27.51
CA ASP A 104 -4.83 5.89 -26.49
C ASP A 104 -4.60 7.36 -26.18
N MET A 105 -5.60 8.19 -26.48
CA MET A 105 -5.53 9.64 -26.38
C MET A 105 -6.16 10.20 -25.10
N ASP A 106 -6.85 9.38 -24.30
CA ASP A 106 -7.48 9.85 -23.06
C ASP A 106 -6.39 10.21 -22.04
N PRO A 107 -6.25 11.46 -21.57
CA PRO A 107 -5.22 11.82 -20.60
C PRO A 107 -5.39 11.13 -19.24
N MET A 108 -6.60 10.68 -18.89
CA MET A 108 -6.92 10.11 -17.59
C MET A 108 -6.66 8.62 -17.48
N THR A 109 -6.48 7.90 -18.59
CA THR A 109 -6.15 6.48 -18.53
C THR A 109 -4.68 6.26 -18.15
N ILE A 110 -4.41 5.21 -17.38
CA ILE A 110 -3.06 4.73 -17.09
C ILE A 110 -2.69 3.69 -18.16
N LYS A 111 -1.59 3.89 -18.91
CA LYS A 111 -1.40 3.21 -20.21
C LYS A 111 -0.10 2.42 -20.28
N ALA A 112 -0.16 1.24 -20.88
CA ALA A 112 1.00 0.46 -21.32
C ALA A 112 0.83 -0.05 -22.76
N VAL A 113 1.96 -0.32 -23.41
CA VAL A 113 2.00 -0.93 -24.75
C VAL A 113 2.96 -2.12 -24.72
N TRP A 114 2.48 -3.28 -25.16
CA TRP A 114 3.28 -4.48 -25.36
C TRP A 114 3.39 -4.80 -26.86
N GLY A 115 4.60 -4.67 -27.39
CA GLY A 115 4.95 -5.10 -28.76
C GLY A 115 5.61 -6.47 -28.73
N PHE A 116 5.09 -7.40 -29.52
CA PHE A 116 5.70 -8.72 -29.68
C PHE A 116 7.10 -8.61 -30.30
N ASN A 117 8.07 -9.34 -29.75
CA ASN A 117 9.42 -9.40 -30.30
C ASN A 117 9.53 -10.52 -31.35
N GLY A 118 8.84 -10.36 -32.47
CA GLY A 118 8.92 -11.27 -33.63
C GLY A 118 9.63 -10.61 -34.81
N THR A 119 10.03 -11.41 -35.81
CA THR A 119 10.74 -10.91 -37.00
C THR A 119 9.84 -10.77 -38.21
N GLU A 120 8.90 -11.70 -38.38
CA GLU A 120 7.97 -11.80 -39.50
C GLU A 120 7.06 -10.57 -39.56
N ARG A 121 6.73 -10.02 -38.39
CA ARG A 121 5.86 -8.86 -38.23
C ARG A 121 6.44 -7.93 -37.16
N PRO A 122 6.55 -6.62 -37.45
CA PRO A 122 7.41 -5.73 -36.66
C PRO A 122 6.68 -5.11 -35.45
N GLY A 123 6.20 -5.95 -34.52
CA GLY A 123 5.49 -5.50 -33.31
C GLY A 123 6.29 -4.53 -32.44
N ALA A 124 7.60 -4.77 -32.30
CA ALA A 124 8.52 -3.88 -31.59
C ALA A 124 8.70 -2.51 -32.29
N VAL A 125 8.55 -2.45 -33.60
CA VAL A 125 8.64 -1.19 -34.37
C VAL A 125 7.39 -0.34 -34.11
N TYR A 126 6.20 -0.94 -34.04
CA TYR A 126 5.01 -0.23 -33.58
C TYR A 126 5.19 0.29 -32.16
N LEU A 127 5.69 -0.54 -31.25
CA LEU A 127 5.93 -0.17 -29.85
C LEU A 127 6.79 1.11 -29.75
N ALA A 128 7.93 1.15 -30.43
CA ALA A 128 8.79 2.34 -30.44
C ALA A 128 8.08 3.56 -31.03
N ALA A 129 7.39 3.40 -32.16
CA ALA A 129 6.70 4.49 -32.85
C ALA A 129 5.55 5.09 -32.01
N VAL A 130 4.72 4.24 -31.38
CA VAL A 130 3.59 4.72 -30.57
C VAL A 130 4.04 5.32 -29.24
N LEU A 131 5.11 4.80 -28.63
CA LEU A 131 5.70 5.41 -27.43
C LEU A 131 6.32 6.78 -27.73
N ALA A 132 6.92 6.96 -28.91
CA ALA A 132 7.36 8.28 -29.38
C ALA A 132 6.18 9.25 -29.53
N ALA A 133 5.06 8.79 -30.11
CA ALA A 133 3.84 9.61 -30.21
C ALA A 133 3.26 9.97 -28.82
N HIS A 134 3.25 9.04 -27.87
CA HIS A 134 2.87 9.28 -26.48
C HIS A 134 3.76 10.36 -25.83
N ALA A 135 5.08 10.26 -25.97
CA ALA A 135 6.00 11.25 -25.44
C ALA A 135 5.81 12.63 -26.09
N GLN A 136 5.70 12.69 -27.42
CA GLN A 136 5.49 13.93 -28.18
C GLN A 136 4.18 14.64 -27.80
N LYS A 137 3.15 13.88 -27.41
CA LYS A 137 1.83 14.41 -27.02
C LYS A 137 1.68 14.63 -25.52
N GLY A 138 2.72 14.38 -24.72
CA GLY A 138 2.65 14.56 -23.27
C GLY A 138 1.71 13.55 -22.58
N LEU A 139 1.57 12.34 -23.12
CA LEU A 139 0.71 11.28 -22.59
C LEU A 139 1.56 10.07 -22.17
N PRO A 140 2.18 10.06 -20.97
CA PRO A 140 3.10 8.99 -20.58
C PRO A 140 2.49 7.59 -20.68
N ALA A 141 3.23 6.67 -21.30
CA ALA A 141 2.86 5.27 -21.43
C ALA A 141 4.05 4.35 -21.14
N PHE A 142 3.79 3.19 -20.54
CA PHE A 142 4.80 2.17 -20.26
C PHE A 142 5.12 1.34 -21.51
N GLY A 143 6.39 1.07 -21.75
CA GLY A 143 6.85 0.21 -22.84
C GLY A 143 7.20 -1.19 -22.37
N ILE A 144 6.57 -2.21 -22.96
CA ILE A 144 6.80 -3.61 -22.64
C ILE A 144 7.35 -4.30 -23.89
N TYR A 145 8.65 -4.63 -23.82
CA TYR A 145 9.39 -5.34 -24.85
C TYR A 145 10.10 -6.53 -24.21
N GLY A 146 9.98 -7.69 -24.85
CA GLY A 146 10.61 -8.94 -24.42
C GLY A 146 12.05 -9.04 -24.94
N LYS A 147 12.97 -9.53 -24.11
CA LYS A 147 14.41 -9.60 -24.44
C LYS A 147 14.74 -10.49 -25.64
N ASP A 148 14.05 -11.63 -25.76
CA ASP A 148 14.40 -12.68 -26.71
C ASP A 148 13.38 -12.68 -27.85
N VAL A 149 13.85 -12.94 -29.07
CA VAL A 149 13.00 -13.10 -30.25
C VAL A 149 12.10 -14.33 -30.07
N GLN A 150 10.83 -14.20 -30.46
CA GLN A 150 9.84 -15.26 -30.41
C GLN A 150 9.38 -15.64 -31.82
N GLU A 151 9.16 -16.94 -32.04
CA GLU A 151 8.52 -17.48 -33.25
C GLU A 151 7.11 -16.90 -33.44
N ALA A 152 6.66 -16.72 -34.67
CA ALA A 152 5.37 -16.10 -34.98
C ALA A 152 4.16 -16.80 -34.33
N ASP A 153 4.22 -18.11 -34.11
CA ASP A 153 3.14 -18.90 -33.50
C ASP A 153 3.27 -19.06 -31.97
N ALA A 154 4.24 -18.39 -31.35
CA ALA A 154 4.48 -18.49 -29.91
C ALA A 154 3.25 -18.02 -29.10
N LYS A 155 2.72 -18.93 -28.27
CA LYS A 155 1.51 -18.70 -27.46
C LYS A 155 1.81 -18.23 -26.03
N ASN A 156 3.05 -18.39 -25.59
CA ASN A 156 3.46 -18.11 -24.22
C ASN A 156 3.98 -16.67 -24.09
N ILE A 157 3.54 -16.00 -23.01
CA ILE A 157 4.09 -14.70 -22.62
C ILE A 157 5.45 -14.95 -21.94
N PRO A 158 6.56 -14.37 -22.42
CA PRO A 158 7.87 -14.52 -21.77
C PRO A 158 7.89 -14.04 -20.32
N ALA A 159 8.78 -14.59 -19.49
CA ALA A 159 8.81 -14.27 -18.05
C ALA A 159 9.10 -12.78 -17.75
N ASP A 160 10.00 -12.15 -18.52
CA ASP A 160 10.33 -10.72 -18.39
C ASP A 160 9.17 -9.82 -18.85
N VAL A 161 8.40 -10.25 -19.85
CA VAL A 161 7.16 -9.60 -20.28
C VAL A 161 6.07 -9.75 -19.21
N GLN A 162 5.91 -10.95 -18.64
CA GLN A 162 4.97 -11.19 -17.53
C GLN A 162 5.30 -10.31 -16.32
N GLU A 163 6.58 -10.18 -15.95
CA GLU A 163 7.01 -9.33 -14.84
C GLU A 163 6.55 -7.87 -15.06
N LYS A 164 6.84 -7.29 -16.24
CA LYS A 164 6.46 -5.90 -16.58
C LYS A 164 4.94 -5.72 -16.64
N LEU A 165 4.22 -6.66 -17.26
CA LEU A 165 2.75 -6.64 -17.34
C LEU A 165 2.13 -6.63 -15.94
N LEU A 166 2.56 -7.55 -15.07
CA LEU A 166 2.03 -7.68 -13.73
C LEU A 166 2.39 -6.49 -12.84
N ARG A 167 3.61 -5.97 -12.93
CA ARG A 167 4.03 -4.75 -12.22
C ARG A 167 3.20 -3.54 -12.63
N PHE A 168 3.04 -3.33 -13.94
CA PHE A 168 2.18 -2.27 -14.47
C PHE A 168 0.75 -2.42 -13.95
N ALA A 169 0.16 -3.61 -14.09
CA ALA A 169 -1.23 -3.84 -13.70
C ALA A 169 -1.45 -3.63 -12.20
N ARG A 170 -0.56 -4.14 -11.32
CA ARG A 170 -0.66 -3.88 -9.86
C ARG A 170 -0.62 -2.39 -9.54
N ALA A 171 0.37 -1.68 -10.07
CA ALA A 171 0.54 -0.25 -9.81
C ALA A 171 -0.59 0.60 -10.40
N ALA A 172 -1.08 0.27 -11.60
CA ALA A 172 -2.17 0.99 -12.24
C ALA A 172 -3.51 0.76 -11.52
N VAL A 173 -3.81 -0.47 -11.09
CA VAL A 173 -4.99 -0.77 -10.27
C VAL A 173 -4.91 -0.01 -8.94
N ALA A 174 -3.77 -0.03 -8.26
CA ALA A 174 -3.58 0.73 -7.03
C ALA A 174 -3.84 2.24 -7.21
N ALA A 175 -3.22 2.87 -8.22
CA ALA A 175 -3.44 4.28 -8.53
C ALA A 175 -4.92 4.60 -8.81
N ALA A 176 -5.58 3.82 -9.68
CA ALA A 176 -6.97 4.04 -10.04
C ALA A 176 -7.96 3.78 -8.89
N THR A 177 -7.66 2.84 -7.99
CA THR A 177 -8.52 2.52 -6.82
C THR A 177 -8.66 3.70 -5.86
N MET A 178 -7.61 4.50 -5.67
CA MET A 178 -7.63 5.66 -4.77
C MET A 178 -8.60 6.75 -5.23
N ARG A 179 -8.76 6.92 -6.54
CA ARG A 179 -9.58 7.98 -7.13
C ARG A 179 -11.02 7.94 -6.62
N GLY A 180 -11.51 9.10 -6.19
CA GLY A 180 -12.86 9.31 -5.68
C GLY A 180 -13.12 8.72 -4.28
N LYS A 181 -12.10 8.23 -3.59
CA LYS A 181 -12.19 7.76 -2.20
C LYS A 181 -11.72 8.84 -1.24
N SER A 182 -12.02 8.68 0.04
CA SER A 182 -11.65 9.64 1.07
C SER A 182 -10.48 9.16 1.93
N TYR A 183 -9.64 10.10 2.37
CA TYR A 183 -8.90 9.96 3.62
C TYR A 183 -9.76 10.56 4.74
N LEU A 184 -10.02 9.80 5.80
CA LEU A 184 -10.76 10.28 6.97
C LEU A 184 -9.80 10.69 8.08
N GLN A 185 -9.71 12.00 8.34
CA GLN A 185 -9.06 12.55 9.51
C GLN A 185 -10.03 12.51 10.71
N ILE A 186 -9.66 11.80 11.78
CA ILE A 186 -10.34 11.84 13.07
C ILE A 186 -9.46 12.64 14.02
N GLY A 187 -9.92 13.84 14.39
CA GLY A 187 -9.13 14.87 15.06
C GLY A 187 -8.44 15.80 14.08
N SER A 188 -7.18 16.13 14.35
CA SER A 188 -6.40 17.15 13.67
C SER A 188 -4.89 16.84 13.76
N ILE A 189 -4.07 17.87 13.90
CA ILE A 189 -2.61 17.80 14.05
C ILE A 189 -2.27 17.17 15.40
N CYS A 190 -1.42 16.15 15.38
CA CYS A 190 -0.92 15.49 16.57
C CYS A 190 0.47 16.00 16.92
N MET A 191 0.63 16.64 18.09
CA MET A 191 1.93 17.04 18.67
C MET A 191 2.87 17.85 17.75
N GLY A 192 2.33 18.53 16.73
CA GLY A 192 3.13 19.26 15.74
C GLY A 192 3.83 18.37 14.70
N ILE A 193 3.45 17.10 14.58
CA ILE A 193 3.97 16.18 13.57
C ILE A 193 3.57 16.68 12.19
N ALA A 194 4.54 16.98 11.33
CA ALA A 194 4.31 17.57 10.02
C ALA A 194 3.34 16.75 9.15
N GLY A 195 3.43 15.43 9.18
CA GLY A 195 2.55 14.54 8.42
C GLY A 195 1.09 14.53 8.88
N SER A 196 0.80 14.99 10.10
CA SER A 196 -0.57 15.16 10.62
C SER A 196 -1.20 16.51 10.24
N ILE A 197 -0.42 17.42 9.66
CA ILE A 197 -0.94 18.61 9.00
C ILE A 197 -1.43 18.17 7.63
N VAL A 198 -2.72 17.83 7.54
CA VAL A 198 -3.30 17.38 6.28
C VAL A 198 -3.15 18.43 5.18
N ASP A 199 -2.72 17.99 4.01
CA ASP A 199 -2.63 18.78 2.79
C ASP A 199 -3.69 18.29 1.79
N PRO A 200 -4.90 18.89 1.76
CA PRO A 200 -5.95 18.48 0.85
C PRO A 200 -5.53 18.57 -0.62
N SER A 201 -4.72 19.57 -1.00
CA SER A 201 -4.25 19.74 -2.37
C SER A 201 -3.40 18.56 -2.84
N PHE A 202 -2.63 17.95 -1.93
CA PHE A 202 -1.89 16.72 -2.23
C PHE A 202 -2.86 15.56 -2.52
N PHE A 203 -3.83 15.30 -1.63
CA PHE A 203 -4.80 14.23 -1.82
C PHE A 203 -5.61 14.40 -3.10
N GLU A 204 -6.06 15.61 -3.39
CA GLU A 204 -6.87 15.92 -4.56
C GLU A 204 -6.05 15.82 -5.86
N SER A 205 -4.88 16.46 -5.92
CA SER A 205 -4.13 16.62 -7.17
C SER A 205 -3.27 15.41 -7.53
N TYR A 206 -2.70 14.72 -6.54
CA TYR A 206 -1.86 13.54 -6.79
C TYR A 206 -2.64 12.24 -6.75
N LEU A 207 -3.59 12.09 -5.83
CA LEU A 207 -4.28 10.81 -5.58
C LEU A 207 -5.72 10.79 -6.10
N GLY A 208 -6.28 11.95 -6.48
CA GLY A 208 -7.67 12.06 -6.88
C GLY A 208 -8.63 11.72 -5.74
N MET A 209 -8.17 11.87 -4.49
CA MET A 209 -8.89 11.56 -3.27
C MET A 209 -9.57 12.80 -2.69
N ARG A 210 -10.50 12.58 -1.77
CA ARG A 210 -11.09 13.61 -0.90
C ARG A 210 -10.43 13.54 0.47
N VAL A 211 -10.50 14.63 1.22
CA VAL A 211 -10.20 14.65 2.65
C VAL A 211 -11.50 14.94 3.38
N GLU A 212 -11.90 14.03 4.25
CA GLU A 212 -12.98 14.23 5.20
C GLU A 212 -12.37 14.41 6.59
N SER A 213 -12.98 15.23 7.44
CA SER A 213 -12.49 15.50 8.78
C SER A 213 -13.64 15.46 9.77
N VAL A 214 -13.47 14.71 10.84
CA VAL A 214 -14.37 14.69 11.99
C VAL A 214 -13.56 15.00 13.24
N ASP A 215 -14.10 15.80 14.15
CA ASP A 215 -13.47 16.01 15.46
C ASP A 215 -13.60 14.74 16.32
N GLU A 216 -12.67 14.50 17.24
CA GLU A 216 -12.70 13.33 18.12
C GLU A 216 -13.95 13.32 19.03
N VAL A 217 -14.57 14.49 19.28
CA VAL A 217 -15.87 14.61 19.96
C VAL A 217 -16.96 13.76 19.29
N GLU A 218 -16.89 13.50 17.98
CA GLU A 218 -17.89 12.65 17.32
C GLU A 218 -17.86 11.21 17.86
N ILE A 219 -16.69 10.70 18.28
CA ILE A 219 -16.59 9.40 18.93
C ILE A 219 -17.34 9.43 20.26
N ILE A 220 -17.14 10.46 21.08
CA ILE A 220 -17.80 10.60 22.38
C ILE A 220 -19.31 10.77 22.20
N ARG A 221 -19.75 11.63 21.28
CA ARG A 221 -21.18 11.82 20.99
C ARG A 221 -21.83 10.48 20.64
N ARG A 222 -21.24 9.70 19.72
CA ARG A 222 -21.76 8.39 19.33
C ARG A 222 -21.80 7.41 20.50
N MET A 223 -20.79 7.40 21.37
CA MET A 223 -20.79 6.56 22.56
C MET A 223 -21.89 6.98 23.56
N THR A 224 -22.05 8.28 23.81
CA THR A 224 -23.00 8.84 24.77
C THR A 224 -24.45 8.67 24.32
N GLU A 225 -24.73 8.92 23.04
CA GLU A 225 -26.08 8.84 22.46
C GLU A 225 -26.44 7.43 21.98
N GLY A 226 -25.52 6.46 22.06
CA GLY A 226 -25.77 5.09 21.64
C GLY A 226 -25.81 4.89 20.12
N VAL A 227 -25.09 5.72 19.36
CA VAL A 227 -25.05 5.69 17.89
C VAL A 227 -23.96 4.72 17.41
N TYR A 228 -24.22 3.43 17.61
CA TYR A 228 -23.41 2.31 17.14
C TYR A 228 -24.27 1.04 17.07
N ASP A 229 -23.85 0.03 16.32
CA ASP A 229 -24.51 -1.29 16.35
C ASP A 229 -24.21 -1.99 17.69
N LYS A 230 -25.20 -2.01 18.58
CA LYS A 230 -25.05 -2.63 19.91
C LYS A 230 -24.80 -4.13 19.83
N ALA A 231 -25.39 -4.83 18.86
CA ALA A 231 -25.21 -6.27 18.71
C ALA A 231 -23.78 -6.60 18.23
N GLU A 232 -23.25 -5.81 17.28
CA GLU A 232 -21.85 -5.93 16.88
C GLU A 232 -20.91 -5.62 18.05
N TYR A 233 -21.16 -4.54 18.79
CA TYR A 233 -20.34 -4.20 19.96
C TYR A 233 -20.30 -5.32 21.01
N GLU A 234 -21.44 -5.92 21.35
CA GLU A 234 -21.49 -7.03 22.32
C GLU A 234 -20.70 -8.26 21.83
N LYS A 235 -20.81 -8.59 20.54
CA LYS A 235 -20.01 -9.65 19.90
C LYS A 235 -18.52 -9.32 19.94
N ALA A 236 -18.15 -8.10 19.57
CA ALA A 236 -16.77 -7.61 19.56
C ALA A 236 -16.15 -7.66 20.96
N LEU A 237 -16.88 -7.22 21.98
CA LEU A 237 -16.41 -7.23 23.37
C LEU A 237 -16.23 -8.65 23.91
N ALA A 238 -17.19 -9.55 23.65
CA ALA A 238 -17.10 -10.95 24.05
C ALA A 238 -15.90 -11.66 23.38
N TRP A 239 -15.69 -11.38 22.09
CA TRP A 239 -14.54 -11.89 21.36
C TRP A 239 -13.22 -11.33 21.92
N THR A 240 -13.17 -10.03 22.21
CA THR A 240 -11.98 -9.37 22.77
C THR A 240 -11.61 -9.95 24.13
N LYS A 241 -12.58 -10.07 25.06
CA LYS A 241 -12.36 -10.69 26.38
C LYS A 241 -11.83 -12.13 26.29
N LYS A 242 -12.19 -12.87 25.23
CA LYS A 242 -11.76 -14.25 25.01
C LYS A 242 -10.35 -14.35 24.40
N ASN A 243 -10.00 -13.44 23.50
CA ASN A 243 -8.83 -13.61 22.61
C ASN A 243 -7.69 -12.61 22.86
N CYS A 244 -7.93 -11.55 23.62
CA CYS A 244 -6.99 -10.45 23.84
C CYS A 244 -6.54 -10.44 25.32
N PRO A 245 -5.56 -11.27 25.72
CA PRO A 245 -5.12 -11.33 27.10
C PRO A 245 -4.36 -10.05 27.49
N GLU A 246 -4.66 -9.52 28.68
CA GLU A 246 -3.90 -8.43 29.27
C GLU A 246 -2.44 -8.85 29.50
N GLY A 247 -1.52 -7.95 29.18
CA GLY A 247 -0.09 -8.12 29.37
C GLY A 247 0.42 -7.52 30.67
N ILE A 248 1.72 -7.26 30.69
CA ILE A 248 2.39 -6.60 31.81
C ILE A 248 1.89 -5.16 32.00
N ASP A 249 1.80 -4.73 33.25
CA ASP A 249 1.49 -3.36 33.64
C ASP A 249 2.72 -2.73 34.30
N MET A 250 3.41 -1.90 33.53
CA MET A 250 4.67 -1.24 33.91
C MET A 250 4.45 0.08 34.66
N ASN A 251 3.20 0.50 34.88
CA ASN A 251 2.92 1.69 35.68
C ASN A 251 3.32 1.45 37.15
N PRO A 252 3.74 2.49 37.88
CA PRO A 252 3.96 2.40 39.33
C PRO A 252 2.72 1.86 40.07
N ASP A 253 2.92 1.04 41.10
CA ASP A 253 1.81 0.35 41.80
C ASP A 253 0.73 1.31 42.32
N ASN A 254 1.11 2.52 42.71
CA ASN A 254 0.18 3.56 43.17
C ASN A 254 -0.60 4.26 42.04
N MET A 255 -0.25 4.02 40.78
CA MET A 255 -0.94 4.55 39.60
C MET A 255 -1.70 3.48 38.80
N LYS A 256 -1.49 2.19 39.10
CA LYS A 256 -2.20 1.10 38.41
C LYS A 256 -3.71 1.23 38.58
N LYS A 257 -4.43 1.16 37.46
CA LYS A 257 -5.90 1.10 37.45
C LYS A 257 -6.39 -0.21 38.06
N SER A 258 -7.49 -0.15 38.80
CA SER A 258 -8.19 -1.33 39.31
C SER A 258 -8.73 -2.20 38.18
N ALA A 259 -9.05 -3.46 38.48
CA ALA A 259 -9.65 -4.38 37.50
C ALA A 259 -10.97 -3.83 36.90
N LYS A 260 -11.75 -3.08 37.69
CA LYS A 260 -12.98 -2.44 37.23
C LYS A 260 -12.69 -1.34 36.20
N GLU A 261 -11.75 -0.44 36.49
CA GLU A 261 -11.36 0.65 35.58
C GLU A 261 -10.72 0.12 34.29
N LYS A 262 -9.98 -1.00 34.37
CA LYS A 262 -9.46 -1.70 33.18
C LYS A 262 -10.59 -2.29 32.32
N ALA A 263 -11.58 -2.93 32.94
CA ALA A 263 -12.75 -3.44 32.22
C ALA A 263 -13.55 -2.32 31.54
N GLU A 264 -13.73 -1.17 32.21
CA GLU A 264 -14.36 0.02 31.61
C GLU A 264 -13.53 0.58 30.44
N SER A 265 -12.19 0.54 30.54
CA SER A 265 -11.30 0.94 29.44
C SER A 265 -11.42 0.00 28.24
N TRP A 266 -11.54 -1.31 28.45
CA TRP A 266 -11.80 -2.30 27.40
C TRP A 266 -13.14 -2.07 26.70
N GLU A 267 -14.20 -1.84 27.47
CA GLU A 267 -15.52 -1.52 26.93
C GLU A 267 -15.49 -0.25 26.06
N PHE A 268 -14.76 0.76 26.51
CA PHE A 268 -14.58 2.01 25.78
C PHE A 268 -13.84 1.81 24.45
N ILE A 269 -12.65 1.19 24.45
CA ILE A 269 -11.83 1.08 23.23
C ILE A 269 -12.42 0.09 22.20
N VAL A 270 -13.13 -0.96 22.65
CA VAL A 270 -13.83 -1.87 21.71
C VAL A 270 -14.98 -1.13 21.03
N LYS A 271 -15.74 -0.33 21.79
CA LYS A 271 -16.80 0.52 21.23
C LYS A 271 -16.24 1.57 20.28
N MET A 272 -15.10 2.17 20.63
CA MET A 272 -14.36 3.10 19.79
C MET A 272 -14.02 2.48 18.43
N MET A 273 -13.51 1.24 18.43
CA MET A 273 -13.22 0.52 17.19
C MET A 273 -14.47 0.30 16.32
N CYS A 274 -15.60 -0.11 16.91
CA CYS A 274 -16.87 -0.24 16.18
C CYS A 274 -17.29 1.10 15.54
N ILE A 275 -17.24 2.19 16.30
CA ILE A 275 -17.58 3.52 15.82
C ILE A 275 -16.65 3.97 14.68
N ILE A 276 -15.35 3.71 14.78
CA ILE A 276 -14.39 4.04 13.71
C ILE A 276 -14.72 3.26 12.43
N LYS A 277 -15.08 1.96 12.53
CA LYS A 277 -15.55 1.18 11.37
C LYS A 277 -16.78 1.82 10.73
N ASP A 278 -17.74 2.25 11.56
CA ASP A 278 -18.96 2.92 11.09
C ASP A 278 -18.65 4.25 10.39
N LEU A 279 -17.70 5.03 10.91
CA LEU A 279 -17.25 6.27 10.27
C LEU A 279 -16.64 6.02 8.90
N TYR A 280 -15.82 4.98 8.75
CA TYR A 280 -15.21 4.64 7.47
C TYR A 280 -16.23 4.20 6.42
N ASN A 281 -17.19 3.36 6.82
CA ASN A 281 -17.99 2.54 5.91
C ASN A 281 -19.44 3.00 5.76
N GLY A 282 -19.96 3.67 6.80
CA GLY A 282 -21.38 3.68 7.09
C GLY A 282 -21.82 2.33 7.67
N ASN A 283 -22.97 2.32 8.34
CA ASN A 283 -23.53 1.10 8.90
C ASN A 283 -25.05 1.16 8.90
N GLN A 284 -25.71 0.28 8.14
CA GLN A 284 -27.16 0.30 8.01
C GLN A 284 -27.90 -0.11 9.30
N ASN A 285 -27.20 -0.77 10.23
CA ASN A 285 -27.75 -1.24 11.51
C ASN A 285 -27.77 -0.16 12.60
N LEU A 286 -27.30 1.07 12.33
CA LEU A 286 -27.37 2.14 13.31
C LEU A 286 -28.83 2.44 13.73
N PRO A 287 -29.06 2.96 14.96
CA PRO A 287 -30.39 3.23 15.48
C PRO A 287 -31.27 4.08 14.56
N LYS A 288 -32.59 4.00 14.78
CA LYS A 288 -33.56 4.83 14.07
C LYS A 288 -33.31 6.31 14.39
N GLY A 289 -33.27 7.15 13.37
CA GLY A 289 -32.95 8.58 13.49
C GLY A 289 -31.53 8.93 13.05
N CYS A 290 -30.62 7.95 12.94
CA CYS A 290 -29.22 8.17 12.57
C CYS A 290 -28.98 8.06 11.05
N SER A 291 -29.89 8.55 10.21
CA SER A 291 -29.78 8.36 8.74
C SER A 291 -28.55 9.02 8.13
N GLU A 292 -28.05 10.07 8.75
CA GLU A 292 -26.80 10.74 8.36
C GLU A 292 -25.59 9.85 8.66
N GLU A 293 -25.47 9.33 9.88
CA GLU A 293 -24.34 8.49 10.29
C GLU A 293 -24.28 7.15 9.54
N LYS A 294 -25.43 6.67 9.04
CA LYS A 294 -25.54 5.42 8.27
C LYS A 294 -24.74 5.43 6.96
N VAL A 295 -24.39 6.60 6.41
CA VAL A 295 -23.73 6.69 5.10
C VAL A 295 -22.20 6.64 5.19
N GLY A 296 -21.63 6.98 6.35
CA GLY A 296 -20.18 7.05 6.56
C GLY A 296 -19.45 8.02 5.64
N HIS A 297 -18.13 7.87 5.53
CA HIS A 297 -17.25 8.82 4.83
C HIS A 297 -16.56 8.25 3.58
N ASN A 298 -16.93 7.04 3.15
CA ASN A 298 -16.32 6.36 1.99
C ASN A 298 -14.78 6.33 2.07
N ALA A 299 -14.25 6.06 3.28
CA ALA A 299 -12.84 6.22 3.58
C ALA A 299 -12.03 4.96 3.23
N ILE A 300 -11.05 5.09 2.33
CA ILE A 300 -10.13 3.99 2.01
C ILE A 300 -8.96 3.92 3.00
N ALA A 301 -8.59 5.07 3.57
CA ALA A 301 -7.61 5.24 4.62
C ALA A 301 -8.08 6.37 5.55
N GLY A 302 -7.41 6.51 6.69
CA GLY A 302 -7.68 7.57 7.65
C GLY A 302 -6.66 7.53 8.77
N GLY A 303 -6.86 8.38 9.77
CA GLY A 303 -5.96 8.49 10.90
C GLY A 303 -6.68 9.02 12.13
N PHE A 304 -6.15 8.68 13.30
CA PHE A 304 -6.67 9.12 14.59
C PHE A 304 -5.62 9.96 15.30
N GLN A 305 -5.97 11.20 15.65
CA GLN A 305 -5.04 12.13 16.26
C GLN A 305 -4.57 11.62 17.63
N GLY A 306 -5.50 11.36 18.55
CA GLY A 306 -5.25 10.86 19.89
C GLY A 306 -4.47 11.84 20.76
N GLN A 307 -3.16 11.91 20.57
CA GLN A 307 -2.33 12.79 21.35
C GLN A 307 -2.54 14.26 20.92
N ARG A 308 -2.70 15.22 21.84
CA ARG A 308 -2.66 15.05 23.30
C ARG A 308 -4.03 15.09 23.95
N GLN A 309 -4.98 15.80 23.35
CA GLN A 309 -6.22 16.22 23.96
C GLN A 309 -7.13 15.04 24.30
N TRP A 310 -7.24 14.07 23.39
CA TRP A 310 -7.98 12.84 23.67
C TRP A 310 -7.28 12.00 24.72
N THR A 311 -6.01 11.64 24.52
CA THR A 311 -5.30 10.69 25.39
C THR A 311 -4.95 11.23 26.78
N ASP A 312 -4.96 12.56 26.96
CA ASP A 312 -4.82 13.19 28.27
C ASP A 312 -6.05 12.95 29.16
N PHE A 313 -7.17 12.47 28.59
CA PHE A 313 -8.42 12.23 29.32
C PHE A 313 -9.05 10.85 29.06
N TYR A 314 -9.19 10.44 27.80
CA TYR A 314 -9.80 9.18 27.38
C TYR A 314 -8.76 8.09 27.06
N PRO A 315 -9.12 6.80 27.14
CA PRO A 315 -8.26 5.71 26.69
C PRO A 315 -7.75 5.92 25.26
N ASN A 316 -6.48 5.59 25.00
CA ASN A 316 -5.85 5.74 23.70
C ASN A 316 -6.45 4.81 22.62
N CYS A 317 -6.03 5.03 21.38
CA CYS A 317 -6.52 4.32 20.20
C CYS A 317 -5.67 3.08 19.84
N ASP A 318 -4.79 2.62 20.75
CA ASP A 318 -3.84 1.56 20.42
C ASP A 318 -4.53 0.27 19.95
N PHE A 319 -5.57 -0.14 20.67
CA PHE A 319 -6.35 -1.33 20.34
C PHE A 319 -7.10 -1.18 19.00
N PRO A 320 -7.91 -0.13 18.76
CA PRO A 320 -8.50 0.10 17.45
C PRO A 320 -7.47 0.17 16.32
N GLU A 321 -6.36 0.89 16.48
CA GLU A 321 -5.31 1.01 15.46
C GLU A 321 -4.68 -0.35 15.13
N ALA A 322 -4.32 -1.14 16.16
CA ALA A 322 -3.75 -2.46 15.96
C ALA A 322 -4.74 -3.40 15.26
N MET A 323 -5.98 -3.49 15.75
CA MET A 323 -6.97 -4.43 15.23
C MET A 323 -7.51 -4.03 13.86
N LEU A 324 -7.74 -2.73 13.59
CA LEU A 324 -8.22 -2.27 12.29
C LEU A 324 -7.19 -2.48 11.19
N ASN A 325 -5.90 -2.24 11.48
CA ASN A 325 -4.82 -2.51 10.54
C ASN A 325 -4.51 -4.01 10.39
N SER A 326 -5.03 -4.88 11.26
CA SER A 326 -4.90 -6.34 11.17
C SER A 326 -5.85 -6.94 10.13
N SER A 327 -5.49 -8.11 9.59
CA SER A 327 -6.28 -8.81 8.56
C SER A 327 -7.47 -9.61 9.09
N PHE A 328 -7.84 -9.44 10.37
CA PHE A 328 -8.93 -10.17 11.00
C PHE A 328 -9.46 -9.44 12.25
N ASP A 329 -10.69 -9.75 12.64
CA ASP A 329 -11.30 -9.37 13.91
C ASP A 329 -12.38 -10.39 14.34
N TRP A 330 -13.38 -9.96 15.10
CA TRP A 330 -14.51 -10.79 15.53
C TRP A 330 -15.40 -11.30 14.38
N GLU A 331 -15.24 -10.79 13.16
CA GLU A 331 -15.88 -11.32 11.94
C GLU A 331 -15.02 -12.35 11.19
N GLY A 332 -13.83 -12.67 11.71
CA GLY A 332 -12.84 -13.53 11.05
C GLY A 332 -11.93 -12.74 10.11
N ALA A 333 -11.36 -13.41 9.10
CA ALA A 333 -10.46 -12.80 8.14
C ALA A 333 -11.18 -11.74 7.28
N ARG A 334 -10.59 -10.54 7.18
CA ARG A 334 -11.14 -9.40 6.43
C ARG A 334 -10.06 -8.51 5.85
N GLU A 335 -10.43 -7.66 4.89
CA GLU A 335 -9.55 -6.63 4.38
C GLU A 335 -9.05 -5.75 5.55
N PRO A 336 -7.73 -5.52 5.67
CA PRO A 336 -7.20 -4.60 6.68
C PRO A 336 -7.61 -3.17 6.36
N TYR A 337 -7.98 -2.40 7.36
CA TYR A 337 -8.12 -0.96 7.24
C TYR A 337 -6.74 -0.32 7.18
N VAL A 338 -6.69 0.95 6.79
CA VAL A 338 -5.52 1.82 7.00
C VAL A 338 -5.97 2.89 7.98
N LEU A 339 -5.54 2.77 9.23
CA LEU A 339 -5.75 3.76 10.28
C LEU A 339 -4.38 4.19 10.82
N ALA A 340 -3.94 5.39 10.44
CA ALA A 340 -2.66 5.95 10.83
C ALA A 340 -2.71 6.47 12.27
N THR A 341 -1.81 5.96 13.11
CA THR A 341 -1.51 6.51 14.44
C THR A 341 -1.13 7.98 14.31
N GLU A 342 -1.55 8.79 15.29
CA GLU A 342 -1.25 10.23 15.39
C GLU A 342 -1.76 11.07 14.21
N ASN A 343 -2.76 10.54 13.50
CA ASN A 343 -3.27 11.09 12.25
C ASN A 343 -2.15 11.45 11.26
N ASP A 344 -1.03 10.70 11.24
CA ASP A 344 0.03 10.96 10.26
C ASP A 344 -0.45 10.52 8.87
N THR A 345 -1.04 11.48 8.16
CA THR A 345 -1.67 11.30 6.86
C THR A 345 -0.69 10.79 5.82
N LEU A 346 0.59 11.19 5.91
CA LEU A 346 1.63 10.78 4.97
C LEU A 346 2.10 9.35 5.24
N ASN A 347 2.15 8.92 6.51
CA ASN A 347 2.34 7.50 6.82
C ASN A 347 1.13 6.67 6.41
N GLY A 348 -0.09 7.19 6.63
CA GLY A 348 -1.33 6.58 6.17
C GLY A 348 -1.35 6.34 4.66
N VAL A 349 -0.88 7.31 3.86
CA VAL A 349 -0.73 7.11 2.41
C VAL A 349 0.39 6.12 2.07
N SER A 350 1.50 6.13 2.82
CA SER A 350 2.59 5.15 2.64
C SER A 350 2.11 3.72 2.89
N MET A 351 1.30 3.51 3.94
CA MET A 351 0.60 2.26 4.21
C MET A 351 -0.39 1.94 3.10
N LEU A 352 -1.23 2.91 2.68
CA LEU A 352 -2.20 2.69 1.62
C LEU A 352 -1.54 2.19 0.32
N PHE A 353 -0.39 2.75 -0.07
CA PHE A 353 0.37 2.28 -1.23
C PHE A 353 0.78 0.81 -1.07
N GLY A 354 1.38 0.45 0.07
CA GLY A 354 1.78 -0.92 0.36
C GLY A 354 0.58 -1.88 0.36
N LYS A 355 -0.53 -1.50 0.99
CA LYS A 355 -1.77 -2.29 1.03
C LYS A 355 -2.32 -2.53 -0.38
N LEU A 356 -2.47 -1.48 -1.18
CA LEU A 356 -3.05 -1.57 -2.52
C LEU A 356 -2.19 -2.42 -3.47
N LEU A 357 -0.86 -2.41 -3.30
CA LEU A 357 0.06 -3.21 -4.12
C LEU A 357 0.10 -4.69 -3.71
N THR A 358 -0.23 -5.02 -2.46
CA THR A 358 0.04 -6.35 -1.90
C THR A 358 -1.19 -7.10 -1.39
N GLY A 359 -2.29 -6.40 -1.06
CA GLY A 359 -3.45 -6.94 -0.36
C GLY A 359 -3.20 -7.31 1.10
N ARG A 360 -2.06 -6.90 1.68
CA ARG A 360 -1.60 -7.28 3.01
C ARG A 360 -1.76 -6.16 4.03
N SER A 361 -1.82 -6.52 5.30
CA SER A 361 -1.73 -5.60 6.44
C SER A 361 -0.41 -4.83 6.39
N GLN A 362 -0.43 -3.59 6.88
CA GLN A 362 0.72 -2.69 6.86
C GLN A 362 1.10 -2.32 8.27
N ILE A 363 2.40 -2.25 8.52
CA ILE A 363 2.97 -1.92 9.83
C ILE A 363 3.17 -0.41 9.86
N PHE A 364 2.57 0.27 10.83
CA PHE A 364 2.93 1.63 11.20
C PHE A 364 4.06 1.55 12.24
N SER A 365 5.10 2.38 12.14
CA SER A 365 6.18 2.35 13.13
C SER A 365 6.93 3.67 13.27
N ASP A 366 7.39 3.97 14.48
CA ASP A 366 8.49 4.92 14.68
C ASP A 366 9.81 4.30 14.23
N VAL A 367 10.62 5.08 13.51
CA VAL A 367 12.03 4.81 13.27
C VAL A 367 12.82 5.28 14.48
N ARG A 368 12.72 4.51 15.57
CA ARG A 368 13.03 4.98 16.92
C ARG A 368 14.52 5.09 17.22
N THR A 369 15.29 4.05 16.89
CA THR A 369 16.71 3.97 17.28
C THR A 369 17.51 3.22 16.23
N TYR A 370 18.70 3.72 15.90
CA TYR A 370 19.72 2.95 15.21
C TYR A 370 20.62 2.26 16.25
N TRP A 371 20.72 0.94 16.14
CA TRP A 371 21.63 0.11 16.94
C TRP A 371 22.82 -0.32 16.07
N SER A 372 23.97 0.30 16.29
CA SER A 372 25.22 -0.15 15.65
C SER A 372 25.68 -1.49 16.22
N ALA A 373 26.50 -2.22 15.46
CA ALA A 373 27.10 -3.47 15.91
C ALA A 373 27.84 -3.32 17.26
N ASP A 374 28.63 -2.25 17.41
CA ASP A 374 29.36 -1.94 18.65
C ASP A 374 28.41 -1.64 19.83
N ALA A 375 27.32 -0.90 19.57
CA ALA A 375 26.33 -0.58 20.59
C ALA A 375 25.60 -1.85 21.09
N VAL A 376 25.27 -2.78 20.19
CA VAL A 376 24.66 -4.07 20.55
C VAL A 376 25.64 -4.92 21.34
N LYS A 377 26.89 -5.04 20.89
CA LYS A 377 27.93 -5.77 21.63
C LYS A 377 28.15 -5.22 23.04
N LYS A 378 28.18 -3.89 23.19
CA LYS A 378 28.29 -3.23 24.50
C LYS A 378 27.06 -3.44 25.38
N ALA A 379 25.85 -3.38 24.81
CA ALA A 379 24.61 -3.43 25.57
C ALA A 379 24.18 -4.86 25.96
N ALA A 380 24.45 -5.84 25.10
CA ALA A 380 23.93 -7.20 25.25
C ALA A 380 25.01 -8.28 25.17
N GLY A 381 26.28 -7.93 24.87
CA GLY A 381 27.36 -8.91 24.69
C GLY A 381 27.27 -9.71 23.39
N TYR A 382 26.39 -9.30 22.47
CA TYR A 382 26.08 -10.05 21.25
C TYR A 382 26.79 -9.45 20.02
N GLU A 383 27.41 -10.30 19.22
CA GLU A 383 27.95 -9.92 17.91
C GLU A 383 26.89 -10.15 16.84
N LEU A 384 26.61 -9.12 16.04
CA LEU A 384 25.59 -9.22 15.00
C LEU A 384 25.97 -10.21 13.91
N GLU A 385 24.95 -10.86 13.36
CA GLU A 385 25.03 -11.81 12.25
C GLU A 385 24.09 -11.38 11.10
N GLY A 386 24.17 -12.10 9.97
CA GLY A 386 23.27 -11.92 8.82
C GLY A 386 23.18 -10.49 8.27
N ALA A 387 21.99 -10.11 7.82
CA ALA A 387 21.72 -8.79 7.23
C ALA A 387 22.05 -7.62 8.19
N ALA A 388 21.87 -7.81 9.49
CA ALA A 388 22.21 -6.81 10.51
C ALA A 388 23.72 -6.54 10.58
N LYS A 389 24.55 -7.59 10.44
CA LYS A 389 26.00 -7.45 10.35
C LYS A 389 26.42 -6.74 9.06
N GLU A 390 25.85 -7.15 7.92
CA GLU A 390 26.16 -6.57 6.61
C GLU A 390 25.83 -5.07 6.56
N ALA A 391 24.74 -4.65 7.19
CA ALA A 391 24.35 -3.26 7.28
C ALA A 391 25.10 -2.44 8.35
N GLY A 392 25.96 -3.07 9.15
CA GLY A 392 26.67 -2.42 10.27
C GLY A 392 25.74 -2.06 11.45
N GLY A 393 24.61 -2.73 11.57
CA GLY A 393 23.57 -2.47 12.57
C GLY A 393 22.16 -2.66 12.03
N PHE A 394 21.17 -2.28 12.83
CA PHE A 394 19.75 -2.33 12.47
C PHE A 394 18.98 -1.15 13.08
N LEU A 395 17.76 -0.94 12.60
CA LEU A 395 16.81 0.04 13.12
C LEU A 395 15.81 -0.67 14.04
N HIS A 396 15.53 -0.05 15.18
CA HIS A 396 14.41 -0.39 16.04
C HIS A 396 13.16 0.31 15.50
N LEU A 397 12.26 -0.47 14.90
CA LEU A 397 10.97 -0.01 14.44
C LEU A 397 9.93 -0.39 15.51
N ILE A 398 9.37 0.62 16.19
CA ILE A 398 8.48 0.42 17.33
C ILE A 398 7.47 1.56 17.43
N ASN A 399 6.23 1.32 16.97
CA ASN A 399 5.18 2.33 17.10
C ASN A 399 4.87 2.63 18.57
N SER A 400 4.26 3.77 18.85
CA SER A 400 3.86 4.26 20.17
C SER A 400 2.67 3.52 20.80
N GLY A 401 2.54 2.21 20.56
CA GLY A 401 1.54 1.35 21.20
C GLY A 401 0.81 0.39 20.27
N ALA A 402 0.64 0.74 18.99
CA ALA A 402 -0.20 -0.03 18.06
C ALA A 402 0.57 -0.61 16.86
N SER A 403 0.31 -1.86 16.50
CA SER A 403 0.68 -2.39 15.18
C SER A 403 -0.24 -3.52 14.80
N CYS A 404 -0.42 -3.76 13.50
CA CYS A 404 -1.18 -4.92 13.04
C CYS A 404 -0.59 -6.22 13.60
N LEU A 405 -1.45 -7.11 14.08
CA LEU A 405 -1.07 -8.36 14.73
C LEU A 405 -0.39 -9.32 13.74
N ASP A 406 -0.66 -9.17 12.44
CA ASP A 406 0.05 -9.81 11.35
C ASP A 406 1.58 -9.64 11.46
N ALA A 407 2.04 -8.51 12.00
CA ALA A 407 3.46 -8.20 12.17
C ALA A 407 4.17 -9.03 13.24
N SER A 408 3.44 -9.82 14.04
CA SER A 408 4.03 -10.88 14.88
C SER A 408 4.80 -11.92 14.06
N ALA A 409 4.49 -12.04 12.76
CA ALA A 409 5.08 -12.97 11.81
C ALA A 409 4.77 -14.45 12.10
N GLU A 410 3.63 -14.74 12.71
CA GLU A 410 3.27 -16.12 13.08
C GLU A 410 2.50 -16.89 11.98
N MET A 411 2.01 -16.20 10.94
CA MET A 411 1.33 -16.85 9.81
C MET A 411 2.32 -17.64 8.95
N LYS A 412 1.88 -18.78 8.39
CA LYS A 412 2.76 -19.67 7.59
C LYS A 412 2.24 -19.92 6.17
N ASP A 413 3.10 -19.78 5.17
CA ASP A 413 2.77 -20.18 3.80
C ASP A 413 2.67 -21.71 3.65
N GLU A 414 2.30 -22.20 2.46
CA GLU A 414 2.19 -23.63 2.16
C GLU A 414 3.50 -24.42 2.36
N LYS A 415 4.65 -23.73 2.39
CA LYS A 415 5.99 -24.30 2.61
C LYS A 415 6.43 -24.20 4.08
N GLY A 416 5.60 -23.63 4.95
CA GLY A 416 5.90 -23.41 6.36
C GLY A 416 6.74 -22.17 6.66
N ASN A 417 7.04 -21.31 5.68
CA ASN A 417 7.76 -20.06 5.91
C ASN A 417 6.86 -19.06 6.64
N ARG A 418 7.44 -18.30 7.56
CA ARG A 418 6.74 -17.21 8.27
C ARG A 418 6.59 -16.00 7.35
N VAL A 419 5.35 -15.54 7.17
CA VAL A 419 4.98 -14.50 6.19
C VAL A 419 3.86 -13.60 6.74
N ILE A 420 3.63 -12.47 6.07
CA ILE A 420 2.34 -11.77 6.16
C ILE A 420 1.52 -12.11 4.92
N LYS A 421 0.33 -12.68 5.11
CA LYS A 421 -0.53 -13.12 4.01
C LYS A 421 -1.48 -12.00 3.56
N PRO A 422 -1.93 -12.01 2.29
CA PRO A 422 -3.12 -11.26 1.95
C PRO A 422 -4.32 -11.87 2.67
N PHE A 423 -5.29 -11.06 3.08
CA PHE A 423 -6.33 -11.52 4.01
C PHE A 423 -7.19 -12.70 3.48
N TRP A 424 -7.35 -12.83 2.16
CA TRP A 424 -8.10 -13.94 1.56
C TRP A 424 -7.38 -15.29 1.64
N GLU A 425 -6.12 -15.31 2.08
CA GLU A 425 -5.31 -16.51 2.35
C GLU A 425 -5.13 -16.76 3.87
N VAL A 426 -5.66 -15.88 4.72
CA VAL A 426 -5.54 -15.99 6.18
C VAL A 426 -6.53 -17.02 6.72
N THR A 427 -6.02 -18.06 7.38
CA THR A 427 -6.84 -19.12 8.00
C THR A 427 -7.18 -18.80 9.46
N GLU A 428 -8.05 -19.60 10.09
CA GLU A 428 -8.30 -19.46 11.53
C GLU A 428 -7.05 -19.78 12.38
N GLU A 429 -6.20 -20.70 11.93
CA GLU A 429 -4.94 -21.04 12.59
C GLU A 429 -3.98 -19.86 12.58
N ASP A 430 -3.87 -19.14 11.45
CA ASP A 430 -3.07 -17.92 11.35
C ASP A 430 -3.56 -16.86 12.36
N GLN A 431 -4.88 -16.64 12.42
CA GLN A 431 -5.49 -15.68 13.36
C GLN A 431 -5.17 -16.04 14.81
N LYS A 432 -5.34 -17.31 15.20
CA LYS A 432 -5.03 -17.82 16.55
C LYS A 432 -3.55 -17.67 16.88
N ALA A 433 -2.66 -17.89 15.90
CA ALA A 433 -1.22 -17.77 16.09
C ALA A 433 -0.80 -16.31 16.34
N CYS A 434 -1.29 -15.36 15.54
CA CYS A 434 -1.03 -13.93 15.73
C CYS A 434 -1.59 -13.40 17.06
N LEU A 435 -2.79 -13.84 17.46
CA LEU A 435 -3.37 -13.50 18.76
C LEU A 435 -2.55 -14.04 19.93
N LYS A 436 -2.08 -15.29 19.84
CA LYS A 436 -1.26 -15.93 20.88
C LYS A 436 0.09 -15.23 21.08
N ALA A 437 0.67 -14.67 20.02
CA ALA A 437 1.92 -13.92 20.09
C ALA A 437 1.75 -12.49 20.63
N THR A 438 0.52 -12.03 20.83
CA THR A 438 0.22 -10.66 21.25
C THR A 438 -0.33 -10.62 22.67
N THR A 439 0.16 -9.68 23.46
CA THR A 439 -0.37 -9.35 24.79
C THR A 439 -0.75 -7.87 24.84
N TRP A 440 -1.80 -7.52 25.58
CA TRP A 440 -2.34 -6.17 25.62
C TRP A 440 -1.93 -5.46 26.89
N CYS A 441 -0.83 -4.72 26.83
CA CYS A 441 -0.21 -4.11 28.01
C CYS A 441 -0.90 -2.80 28.35
N ALA A 442 -1.10 -2.51 29.65
CA ALA A 442 -1.65 -1.22 30.05
C ALA A 442 -0.75 -0.09 29.52
N ALA A 443 -1.37 0.93 28.93
CA ALA A 443 -0.66 2.10 28.43
C ALA A 443 0.12 2.78 29.57
N ASP A 444 1.24 3.42 29.23
CA ASP A 444 2.03 4.20 30.18
C ASP A 444 1.27 5.49 30.54
N PHE A 445 0.81 5.62 31.78
CA PHE A 445 0.00 6.74 32.24
C PHE A 445 0.79 8.06 32.35
N GLY A 446 2.13 8.02 32.25
CA GLY A 446 2.95 9.21 32.07
C GLY A 446 2.71 9.90 30.72
N TYR A 447 2.36 9.12 29.68
CA TYR A 447 2.04 9.61 28.34
C TYR A 447 0.53 9.62 28.05
N PHE A 448 -0.15 8.52 28.37
CA PHE A 448 -1.55 8.28 28.08
C PHE A 448 -2.37 8.28 29.38
N ARG A 449 -2.66 9.47 29.91
CA ARG A 449 -3.34 9.62 31.22
C ARG A 449 -4.72 8.97 31.27
N GLY A 450 -5.43 8.94 30.13
CA GLY A 450 -6.71 8.26 30.00
C GLY A 450 -6.59 6.72 29.97
N GLY A 451 -5.37 6.17 29.84
CA GLY A 451 -5.07 4.75 29.76
C GLY A 451 -5.25 4.18 28.35
N GLY A 452 -5.64 2.91 28.26
CA GLY A 452 -5.66 2.15 27.01
C GLY A 452 -4.75 0.93 27.09
N PHE A 453 -4.64 0.19 25.97
CA PHE A 453 -3.86 -1.05 25.93
C PHE A 453 -3.07 -1.18 24.63
N SER A 454 -1.74 -1.21 24.76
CA SER A 454 -0.80 -1.34 23.65
C SER A 454 -0.66 -2.80 23.21
N SER A 455 -0.56 -3.04 21.90
CA SER A 455 -0.37 -4.36 21.29
C SER A 455 1.10 -4.79 21.38
N ARG A 456 1.47 -5.51 22.45
CA ARG A 456 2.83 -5.97 22.66
C ARG A 456 3.07 -7.32 21.99
N PHE A 457 3.97 -7.33 21.02
CA PHE A 457 4.58 -8.52 20.41
C PHE A 457 5.99 -8.17 19.89
N VAL A 458 6.77 -9.18 19.52
CA VAL A 458 7.99 -9.01 18.72
C VAL A 458 7.77 -9.67 17.36
N THR A 459 8.20 -9.03 16.28
CA THR A 459 8.23 -9.65 14.95
C THR A 459 9.22 -10.81 14.96
N ASN A 460 8.70 -12.03 15.05
CA ASN A 460 9.48 -13.21 15.44
C ASN A 460 10.02 -14.00 14.25
N ALA A 461 10.36 -13.34 13.15
CA ALA A 461 10.88 -14.00 11.96
C ALA A 461 11.78 -13.07 11.16
N GLU A 462 12.72 -13.67 10.43
CA GLU A 462 13.38 -13.00 9.30
C GLU A 462 12.42 -13.04 8.10
N MET A 463 11.97 -11.87 7.67
CA MET A 463 11.07 -11.70 6.54
C MET A 463 11.61 -10.60 5.62
N PRO A 464 11.53 -10.76 4.30
CA PRO A 464 11.77 -9.64 3.39
C PRO A 464 10.69 -8.58 3.64
N VAL A 465 11.10 -7.33 3.80
CA VAL A 465 10.19 -6.20 4.01
C VAL A 465 10.68 -4.96 3.26
N THR A 466 9.75 -4.04 3.00
CA THR A 466 10.04 -2.73 2.42
C THR A 466 9.51 -1.65 3.36
N MET A 467 10.41 -0.84 3.90
CA MET A 467 10.05 0.37 4.65
C MET A 467 9.87 1.54 3.67
N THR A 468 8.79 2.30 3.82
CA THR A 468 8.44 3.43 2.95
C THR A 468 8.01 4.64 3.74
N ARG A 469 8.31 5.82 3.20
CA ARG A 469 7.81 7.09 3.73
C ARG A 469 7.59 8.10 2.62
N LEU A 470 6.37 8.61 2.56
CA LEU A 470 6.03 9.82 1.82
C LEU A 470 6.30 11.06 2.69
N ASN A 471 6.89 12.09 2.10
CA ASN A 471 7.08 13.40 2.72
C ASN A 471 6.64 14.50 1.76
N ILE A 472 6.23 15.66 2.29
CA ILE A 472 5.97 16.86 1.48
C ILE A 472 7.07 17.87 1.75
N VAL A 473 7.76 18.31 0.69
CA VAL A 473 8.85 19.30 0.77
C VAL A 473 8.41 20.59 0.09
N LYS A 474 8.41 21.70 0.84
CA LYS A 474 8.01 23.01 0.30
C LYS A 474 8.84 23.39 -0.94
N GLY A 475 8.16 23.75 -2.02
CA GLY A 475 8.80 24.10 -3.31
C GLY A 475 9.13 22.91 -4.21
N LEU A 476 8.90 21.69 -3.74
CA LEU A 476 9.10 20.45 -4.50
C LEU A 476 7.81 19.61 -4.59
N GLY A 477 7.05 19.54 -3.49
CA GLY A 477 5.86 18.72 -3.33
C GLY A 477 6.14 17.34 -2.73
N PRO A 478 5.29 16.33 -2.99
CA PRO A 478 5.45 15.01 -2.41
C PRO A 478 6.70 14.31 -2.95
N VAL A 479 7.44 13.64 -2.07
CA VAL A 479 8.56 12.75 -2.40
C VAL A 479 8.42 11.46 -1.60
N ILE A 480 8.93 10.35 -2.14
CA ILE A 480 8.91 9.06 -1.42
C ILE A 480 10.32 8.50 -1.21
N GLN A 481 10.52 7.88 -0.04
CA GLN A 481 11.71 7.12 0.32
C GLN A 481 11.36 5.64 0.49
N ILE A 482 12.23 4.75 0.02
CA ILE A 482 12.01 3.30 -0.04
C ILE A 482 13.27 2.58 0.44
N ALA A 483 13.17 1.74 1.46
CA ALA A 483 14.26 0.90 1.94
C ALA A 483 13.82 -0.56 2.00
N GLU A 484 14.23 -1.36 1.02
CA GLU A 484 14.10 -2.83 1.09
C GLU A 484 15.12 -3.40 2.08
N GLY A 485 14.73 -4.43 2.82
CA GLY A 485 15.60 -5.10 3.76
C GLY A 485 14.91 -6.31 4.38
N TRP A 486 15.32 -6.66 5.58
CA TRP A 486 14.80 -7.81 6.30
C TRP A 486 14.50 -7.45 7.75
N THR A 487 13.45 -8.05 8.29
CA THR A 487 13.30 -8.12 9.74
C THR A 487 14.39 -9.01 10.31
N VAL A 488 14.90 -8.70 11.50
CA VAL A 488 16.02 -9.41 12.12
C VAL A 488 15.52 -10.23 13.29
N LEU A 489 15.83 -11.52 13.30
CA LEU A 489 15.57 -12.40 14.44
C LEU A 489 16.78 -12.40 15.38
N LEU A 490 16.72 -11.58 16.43
CA LEU A 490 17.72 -11.59 17.49
C LEU A 490 17.39 -12.66 18.53
N PRO A 491 18.38 -13.22 19.24
CA PRO A 491 18.12 -14.09 20.39
C PRO A 491 17.23 -13.40 21.44
N ASP A 492 16.32 -14.15 22.07
CA ASP A 492 15.32 -13.60 23.02
C ASP A 492 15.97 -12.73 24.11
N GLU A 493 17.07 -13.19 24.71
CA GLU A 493 17.79 -12.43 25.75
C GLU A 493 18.33 -11.09 25.24
N VAL A 494 18.78 -11.04 23.99
CA VAL A 494 19.27 -9.81 23.35
C VAL A 494 18.10 -8.88 23.06
N THR A 495 17.01 -9.41 22.47
CA THR A 495 15.76 -8.68 22.23
C THR A 495 15.26 -8.04 23.52
N ASP A 496 15.13 -8.81 24.60
CA ASP A 496 14.61 -8.32 25.88
C ASP A 496 15.48 -7.22 26.47
N LYS A 497 16.82 -7.40 26.49
CA LYS A 497 17.77 -6.38 26.97
C LYS A 497 17.64 -5.05 26.22
N LEU A 498 17.48 -5.08 24.90
CA LEU A 498 17.37 -3.87 24.08
C LEU A 498 15.97 -3.24 24.17
N TRP A 499 14.93 -4.07 24.18
CA TRP A 499 13.54 -3.64 24.21
C TRP A 499 13.15 -3.03 25.56
N LEU A 500 13.58 -3.61 26.68
CA LEU A 500 13.40 -3.08 28.04
C LEU A 500 13.98 -1.67 28.21
N ARG A 501 15.05 -1.33 27.49
CA ARG A 501 15.68 -0.01 27.52
C ARG A 501 14.96 1.05 26.67
N THR A 502 13.97 0.65 25.87
CA THR A 502 13.28 1.54 24.93
C THR A 502 11.82 1.77 25.37
N ASN A 503 10.95 0.79 25.13
CA ASN A 503 9.59 0.74 25.66
C ASN A 503 9.07 -0.69 25.53
N TYR A 504 9.00 -1.43 26.64
CA TYR A 504 8.76 -2.86 26.64
C TYR A 504 7.28 -3.24 26.43
N THR A 505 6.36 -2.28 26.44
CA THR A 505 4.91 -2.52 26.26
C THR A 505 4.43 -2.29 24.82
N TRP A 506 5.32 -1.85 23.92
CA TRP A 506 5.00 -1.48 22.53
C TRP A 506 5.53 -2.50 21.51
N PRO A 507 4.89 -2.69 20.34
CA PRO A 507 5.26 -3.72 19.37
C PRO A 507 6.67 -3.51 18.78
N CYS A 508 7.49 -4.55 18.80
CA CYS A 508 8.92 -4.48 18.45
C CYS A 508 9.22 -5.15 17.11
N THR A 509 9.84 -4.42 16.18
CA THR A 509 10.40 -4.96 14.94
C THR A 509 11.85 -4.49 14.77
N TRP A 510 12.78 -5.42 14.63
CA TRP A 510 14.17 -5.11 14.26
C TRP A 510 14.32 -5.14 12.74
N PHE A 511 14.88 -4.11 12.14
CA PHE A 511 14.98 -4.00 10.67
C PHE A 511 16.41 -3.70 10.20
N ALA A 512 16.94 -4.56 9.34
CA ALA A 512 18.21 -4.32 8.65
C ALA A 512 17.95 -3.97 7.17
N PRO A 513 18.27 -2.75 6.72
CA PRO A 513 18.14 -2.39 5.32
C PRO A 513 19.19 -3.10 4.46
N ARG A 514 18.84 -3.45 3.22
CA ARG A 514 19.82 -3.88 2.22
C ARG A 514 20.76 -2.71 1.89
N VAL A 515 22.05 -2.89 2.13
CA VAL A 515 23.08 -1.91 1.78
C VAL A 515 23.57 -2.09 0.35
N THR A 516 23.98 -0.99 -0.28
CA THR A 516 24.52 -0.94 -1.66
C THR A 516 25.95 -0.37 -1.70
N GLY A 517 26.46 0.13 -0.58
CA GLY A 517 27.75 0.82 -0.49
C GLY A 517 27.74 2.23 -1.10
N LYS A 518 26.57 2.74 -1.53
CA LYS A 518 26.43 4.04 -2.20
C LYS A 518 25.32 4.87 -1.56
N GLY A 519 25.45 6.20 -1.66
CA GLY A 519 24.43 7.16 -1.21
C GLY A 519 24.00 6.93 0.24
N ALA A 520 22.68 6.97 0.48
CA ALA A 520 22.05 6.74 1.78
C ALA A 520 22.02 5.26 2.22
N PHE A 521 22.55 4.33 1.41
CA PHE A 521 22.53 2.88 1.69
C PHE A 521 23.95 2.32 1.85
N LYS A 522 24.86 3.11 2.41
CA LYS A 522 26.20 2.64 2.81
C LYS A 522 26.14 1.80 4.08
N SER A 523 25.23 2.12 5.00
CA SER A 523 25.00 1.43 6.27
C SER A 523 23.57 1.64 6.76
N ALA A 524 23.15 0.90 7.78
CA ALA A 524 21.89 1.16 8.49
C ALA A 524 21.86 2.56 9.14
N TYR A 525 23.01 3.07 9.60
CA TYR A 525 23.12 4.44 10.09
C TYR A 525 22.74 5.46 9.00
N ASP A 526 23.34 5.32 7.81
CA ASP A 526 23.06 6.24 6.70
C ASP A 526 21.59 6.20 6.29
N VAL A 527 20.95 5.03 6.37
CA VAL A 527 19.51 4.91 6.10
C VAL A 527 18.69 5.70 7.10
N MET A 528 18.94 5.54 8.42
CA MET A 528 18.22 6.30 9.45
C MET A 528 18.49 7.80 9.34
N ASN A 529 19.77 8.18 9.13
CA ASN A 529 20.19 9.57 9.09
C ASN A 529 19.61 10.34 7.88
N ASN A 530 19.22 9.63 6.81
CA ASN A 530 18.57 10.22 5.64
C ASN A 530 17.05 10.02 5.63
N TRP A 531 16.47 9.33 6.62
CA TRP A 531 15.02 9.14 6.69
C TRP A 531 14.33 10.45 7.02
N GLY A 532 13.29 10.81 6.27
CA GLY A 532 12.72 12.15 6.26
C GLY A 532 11.67 12.45 7.33
N ALA A 533 11.34 11.49 8.19
CA ALA A 533 10.33 11.63 9.25
C ALA A 533 10.65 10.71 10.44
N ASN A 534 9.92 10.86 11.55
CA ASN A 534 9.98 9.92 12.66
C ASN A 534 9.25 8.60 12.35
N HIS A 535 8.28 8.60 11.43
CA HIS A 535 7.52 7.40 11.08
C HIS A 535 7.99 6.72 9.78
N GLY A 536 7.69 5.43 9.68
CA GLY A 536 7.74 4.64 8.45
C GLY A 536 6.58 3.66 8.36
N ALA A 537 6.19 3.32 7.13
CA ALA A 537 5.26 2.23 6.86
C ALA A 537 6.06 1.02 6.37
N ILE A 538 5.75 -0.18 6.88
CA ILE A 538 6.49 -1.40 6.52
C ILE A 538 5.53 -2.41 5.90
N SER A 539 5.89 -2.87 4.71
CA SER A 539 5.16 -3.87 3.93
C SER A 539 5.97 -5.16 3.84
N TYR A 540 5.29 -6.31 3.92
CA TYR A 540 5.92 -7.60 3.64
C TYR A 540 6.28 -7.75 2.15
N GLY A 541 7.47 -8.28 1.91
CA GLY A 541 8.08 -8.45 0.59
C GLY A 541 8.96 -7.28 0.16
N HIS A 542 9.77 -7.53 -0.87
CA HIS A 542 10.55 -6.51 -1.58
C HIS A 542 9.70 -5.93 -2.71
N ILE A 543 8.95 -4.87 -2.39
CA ILE A 543 7.97 -4.24 -3.27
C ILE A 543 8.45 -2.89 -3.82
N GLY A 544 9.74 -2.55 -3.65
CA GLY A 544 10.27 -1.26 -4.03
C GLY A 544 10.13 -0.96 -5.52
N ALA A 545 10.28 -1.97 -6.38
CA ALA A 545 10.07 -1.82 -7.82
C ALA A 545 8.61 -1.47 -8.18
N ASP A 546 7.65 -2.06 -7.47
CA ASP A 546 6.22 -1.80 -7.68
C ASP A 546 5.83 -0.41 -7.16
N LEU A 547 6.42 0.03 -6.05
CA LEU A 547 6.28 1.40 -5.52
C LEU A 547 6.86 2.45 -6.48
N ILE A 548 8.04 2.21 -7.05
CA ILE A 548 8.65 3.10 -8.06
C ILE A 548 7.72 3.23 -9.28
N THR A 549 7.14 2.12 -9.75
CA THR A 549 6.15 2.15 -10.84
C THR A 549 4.90 2.95 -10.45
N LEU A 550 4.32 2.70 -9.27
CA LEU A 550 3.17 3.46 -8.75
C LEU A 550 3.47 4.95 -8.66
N CYS A 551 4.61 5.33 -8.10
CA CYS A 551 4.99 6.72 -7.94
C CYS A 551 5.21 7.42 -9.28
N SER A 552 5.73 6.73 -10.30
CA SER A 552 5.81 7.30 -11.66
C SER A 552 4.45 7.50 -12.32
N ILE A 553 3.45 6.69 -11.98
CA ILE A 553 2.04 6.91 -12.39
C ILE A 553 1.50 8.15 -11.67
N LEU A 554 1.79 8.34 -10.39
CA LEU A 554 1.29 9.49 -9.63
C LEU A 554 2.15 10.75 -9.81
N ARG A 555 3.30 10.64 -10.48
CA ARG A 555 4.31 11.69 -10.66
C ARG A 555 4.92 12.17 -9.34
N ILE A 556 5.10 11.24 -8.40
CA ILE A 556 5.80 11.45 -7.13
C ILE A 556 7.26 11.00 -7.33
N PRO A 557 8.26 11.90 -7.23
CA PRO A 557 9.66 11.51 -7.35
C PRO A 557 10.12 10.65 -6.17
N VAL A 558 11.01 9.71 -6.46
CA VAL A 558 11.62 8.81 -5.46
C VAL A 558 12.98 9.40 -5.05
N SER A 559 13.05 9.97 -3.84
CA SER A 559 14.24 10.70 -3.35
C SER A 559 15.28 9.80 -2.68
N MET A 560 14.94 8.56 -2.36
CA MET A 560 15.85 7.58 -1.76
C MET A 560 15.36 6.16 -2.04
N HIS A 561 16.16 5.31 -2.69
CA HIS A 561 15.86 3.88 -2.81
C HIS A 561 17.11 2.98 -2.93
N ASN A 562 16.98 1.71 -2.53
CA ASN A 562 17.99 0.65 -2.73
C ASN A 562 17.56 -0.44 -3.72
N VAL A 563 16.49 -0.20 -4.47
CA VAL A 563 16.03 -1.08 -5.55
C VAL A 563 17.08 -1.15 -6.67
N CYS A 564 17.32 -2.35 -7.23
CA CYS A 564 18.18 -2.51 -8.40
C CYS A 564 17.70 -1.61 -9.54
N GLU A 565 18.61 -0.84 -10.16
CA GLU A 565 18.29 -0.02 -11.34
C GLU A 565 17.64 -0.85 -12.47
N CYS A 566 18.05 -2.11 -12.60
CA CYS A 566 17.50 -3.08 -13.54
C CYS A 566 16.00 -3.40 -13.34
N LYS A 567 15.45 -3.12 -12.16
CA LYS A 567 14.04 -3.32 -11.80
C LYS A 567 13.20 -2.04 -11.90
N ILE A 568 13.82 -0.87 -12.09
CA ILE A 568 13.11 0.40 -12.26
C ILE A 568 12.26 0.33 -13.53
N PHE A 569 10.96 0.50 -13.35
CA PHE A 569 9.99 0.48 -14.45
C PHE A 569 9.07 1.69 -14.35
N ARG A 570 9.23 2.62 -15.29
CA ARG A 570 8.53 3.92 -15.40
C ARG A 570 8.02 4.09 -16.83
N PRO A 571 7.14 5.08 -17.11
CA PRO A 571 6.74 5.37 -18.48
C PRO A 571 7.94 5.64 -19.39
N SER A 572 7.87 5.22 -20.64
CA SER A 572 9.02 5.26 -21.56
C SER A 572 9.59 6.67 -21.77
N SER A 573 8.76 7.71 -21.60
CA SER A 573 9.18 9.09 -21.75
C SER A 573 10.17 9.55 -20.67
N TRP A 574 10.25 8.88 -19.51
CA TRP A 574 11.27 9.20 -18.49
C TRP A 574 12.69 9.08 -19.05
N ASN A 575 12.93 8.16 -19.98
CA ASN A 575 14.25 8.01 -20.61
C ASN A 575 14.69 9.25 -21.40
N ALA A 576 13.75 10.04 -21.92
CA ALA A 576 14.05 11.30 -22.62
C ALA A 576 14.49 12.42 -21.66
N PHE A 577 14.23 12.28 -20.36
CA PHE A 577 14.66 13.24 -19.34
C PHE A 577 16.08 12.97 -18.81
N GLY A 578 16.81 12.00 -19.37
CA GLY A 578 18.23 11.76 -19.07
C GLY A 578 18.53 10.31 -18.66
N MET A 579 19.81 9.94 -18.66
CA MET A 579 20.24 8.57 -18.34
C MET A 579 20.30 8.30 -16.82
N ASP A 580 20.67 9.33 -16.05
CA ASP A 580 20.66 9.27 -14.59
C ASP A 580 19.24 9.05 -14.06
N LYS A 581 19.02 7.94 -13.35
CA LYS A 581 17.69 7.43 -12.98
C LYS A 581 16.99 8.30 -11.95
N GLU A 582 17.74 8.95 -11.07
CA GLU A 582 17.20 9.91 -10.10
C GLU A 582 16.84 11.22 -10.80
N GLY A 583 17.79 11.84 -11.50
CA GLY A 583 17.57 13.11 -12.18
C GLY A 583 16.47 13.06 -13.24
N GLN A 584 16.34 11.96 -13.99
CA GLN A 584 15.24 11.83 -14.95
C GLN A 584 13.88 11.82 -14.25
N ASP A 585 13.79 11.27 -13.03
CA ASP A 585 12.55 11.16 -12.28
C ASP A 585 12.06 12.53 -11.84
N PHE A 586 12.93 13.30 -11.18
CA PHE A 586 12.62 14.67 -10.75
C PHE A 586 12.21 15.56 -11.92
N ARG A 587 12.93 15.48 -13.06
CA ARG A 587 12.59 16.28 -14.25
C ARG A 587 11.27 15.87 -14.88
N ALA A 588 11.00 14.56 -15.00
CA ALA A 588 9.75 14.07 -15.56
C ALA A 588 8.56 14.37 -14.65
N CYS A 589 8.66 14.12 -13.34
CA CYS A 589 7.62 14.46 -12.37
C CYS A 589 7.30 15.96 -12.39
N LYS A 590 8.32 16.83 -12.44
CA LYS A 590 8.12 18.27 -12.56
C LYS A 590 7.46 18.66 -13.89
N ALA A 591 7.84 18.04 -15.00
CA ALA A 591 7.33 18.38 -16.32
C ALA A 591 5.87 17.94 -16.54
N TYR A 592 5.50 16.77 -16.03
CA TYR A 592 4.14 16.23 -16.16
C TYR A 592 3.19 16.70 -15.06
N GLY A 593 3.70 17.05 -13.88
CA GLY A 593 2.89 17.47 -12.74
C GLY A 593 2.03 16.36 -12.15
N PRO A 594 1.19 16.70 -11.16
CA PRO A 594 0.28 15.76 -10.50
C PRO A 594 -0.70 15.12 -11.50
N MET A 595 -1.17 13.90 -11.19
CA MET A 595 -2.03 13.13 -12.12
C MET A 595 -3.41 13.75 -12.35
N TYR A 596 -4.00 14.42 -11.36
CA TYR A 596 -5.42 14.81 -11.37
C TYR A 596 -5.65 16.32 -11.33
N GLY A 597 -4.60 17.14 -11.31
CA GLY A 597 -4.73 18.59 -11.21
C GLY A 597 -3.41 19.32 -11.00
N THR A 598 -3.50 20.54 -10.50
CA THR A 598 -2.36 21.41 -10.16
C THR A 598 -2.11 21.39 -8.67
N TYR A 599 -0.86 21.25 -8.25
CA TYR A 599 -0.42 21.24 -6.86
C TYR A 599 0.52 22.40 -6.57
#